data_AF-A0A6I2JSE9-F1
#
_entry.id   AF-A0A6I2JSE9-F1
#
_cell.length_a   1.000
_cell.length_b   1.000
_cell.length_c   1.000
_cell.angle_alpha   90.00
_cell.angle_beta   90.00
_cell.angle_gamma   90.00
#
_symmetry.space_group_name_H-M   'P 1'
#
loop_
_entity.id
_entity.type
_entity.pdbx_description
1 polymer ?
#
loop_
_entity_poly.entity_id
_entity_poly.type
_entity_poly.pdbx_seq_one_letter_code
_entity_poly.pdbx_strand_id
1 'polypeptide(L)'
;MFLTKRRIFEEREKLSKLSYDLYKITDDEDLKRLSIEYGYAAITKESFLSLQQRRALVRSENPTSDIDLFVKCRGLLDIKTEPLSFVWKKKKYANKIYFMISIVARTTLYTIGALIFLLPLLYGALLPNFILEKLSDFSALAKIGMALYAVSAGAFLAYVNLSAAVRLIDSSRLIKRHTVD
;
A
#
# COMPACT_ATOMS: atom_id res chain seq x y z
N MET A 1 -19.99 6.24 3.00
CA MET A 1 -19.59 7.35 3.89
C MET A 1 -18.12 7.19 4.24
N PHE A 2 -17.21 7.88 3.54
CA PHE A 2 -15.78 7.84 3.84
C PHE A 2 -15.51 8.74 5.06
N LEU A 3 -15.53 8.18 6.27
CA LEU A 3 -14.97 8.86 7.42
C LEU A 3 -13.47 9.03 7.15
N THR A 4 -13.00 10.28 7.06
CA THR A 4 -11.57 10.60 6.89
C THR A 4 -10.79 9.95 8.03
N LYS A 5 -9.64 9.31 7.76
CA LYS A 5 -8.82 8.62 8.78
C LYS A 5 -8.57 9.46 10.03
N ARG A 6 -8.49 10.79 9.87
CA ARG A 6 -8.38 11.78 10.95
C ARG A 6 -9.58 11.77 11.90
N ARG A 7 -10.80 11.71 11.39
CA ARG A 7 -12.02 11.69 12.20
C ARG A 7 -12.12 10.40 13.01
N ILE A 8 -11.77 9.25 12.41
CA ILE A 8 -11.71 7.96 13.12
C ILE A 8 -10.67 8.01 14.25
N PHE A 9 -9.52 8.63 14.02
CA PHE A 9 -8.51 8.84 15.05
C PHE A 9 -9.05 9.71 16.20
N GLU A 10 -9.60 10.89 15.89
CA GLU A 10 -10.13 11.83 16.88
C GLU A 10 -11.28 11.21 17.70
N GLU A 11 -12.18 10.45 17.06
CA GLU A 11 -13.26 9.74 17.75
C GLU A 11 -12.71 8.67 18.71
N ARG A 12 -11.75 7.84 18.26
CA ARG A 12 -11.14 6.81 19.11
C ARG A 12 -10.29 7.39 20.24
N GLU A 13 -9.58 8.48 20.00
CA GLU A 13 -8.82 9.19 21.01
C GLU A 13 -9.74 9.74 22.12
N LYS A 14 -10.86 10.38 21.73
CA LYS A 14 -11.87 10.89 22.67
C LYS A 14 -12.49 9.77 23.50
N LEU A 15 -12.87 8.65 22.86
CA LEU A 15 -13.42 7.48 23.55
C LEU A 15 -12.40 6.88 24.54
N SER A 16 -11.14 6.75 24.13
CA SER A 16 -10.06 6.25 25.00
C SER A 16 -9.91 7.12 26.25
N LYS A 17 -9.84 8.45 26.09
CA LYS A 17 -9.72 9.40 27.21
C LYS A 17 -10.95 9.35 28.12
N LEU A 18 -12.15 9.38 27.54
CA LEU A 18 -13.40 9.34 28.29
C LEU A 18 -13.52 8.07 29.13
N SER A 19 -13.24 6.90 28.54
CA SER A 19 -13.29 5.62 29.27
C SER A 19 -12.27 5.56 30.41
N TYR A 20 -11.09 6.14 30.22
CA TYR A 20 -10.07 6.19 31.27
C TYR A 20 -10.44 7.15 32.40
N ASP A 21 -11.04 8.30 32.07
CA ASP A 21 -11.48 9.25 33.09
C ASP A 21 -12.69 8.72 33.88
N LEU A 22 -13.60 7.98 33.23
CA LEU A 22 -14.67 7.27 33.94
C LEU A 22 -14.13 6.18 34.86
N TYR A 23 -13.14 5.39 34.41
CA TYR A 23 -12.47 4.41 35.26
C TYR A 23 -11.91 5.03 36.54
N LYS A 24 -11.28 6.21 36.47
CA LYS A 24 -10.76 6.90 37.67
C LYS A 24 -11.84 7.24 38.70
N ILE A 25 -13.10 7.38 38.27
CA ILE A 25 -14.23 7.73 39.12
C ILE A 25 -14.92 6.48 39.66
N THR A 26 -15.08 5.45 38.83
CA THR A 26 -15.89 4.26 39.16
C THR A 26 -15.07 3.04 39.59
N ASP A 27 -13.74 3.09 39.43
CA ASP A 27 -12.80 1.96 39.62
C ASP A 27 -13.18 0.68 38.83
N ASP A 28 -13.87 0.87 37.71
CA ASP A 28 -14.33 -0.21 36.84
C ASP A 28 -13.22 -0.66 35.86
N GLU A 29 -12.64 -1.83 36.09
CA GLU A 29 -11.58 -2.40 35.26
C GLU A 29 -12.02 -2.67 33.81
N ASP A 30 -13.32 -2.84 33.52
CA ASP A 30 -13.81 -2.97 32.15
C ASP A 30 -13.65 -1.66 31.37
N LEU A 31 -13.87 -0.51 32.02
CA LEU A 31 -13.66 0.81 31.42
C LEU A 31 -12.17 1.07 31.14
N LYS A 32 -11.29 0.62 32.04
CA LYS A 32 -9.84 0.65 31.82
C LYS A 32 -9.45 -0.21 30.62
N ARG A 33 -9.97 -1.43 30.51
CA ARG A 33 -9.73 -2.32 29.35
C ARG A 33 -10.18 -1.66 28.04
N LEU A 34 -11.37 -1.04 28.05
CA LEU A 34 -11.92 -0.33 26.89
C LEU A 34 -11.03 0.85 26.48
N SER A 35 -10.53 1.62 27.45
CA SER A 35 -9.64 2.76 27.20
C SER A 35 -8.36 2.34 26.48
N ILE A 36 -7.77 1.21 26.90
CA ILE A 36 -6.57 0.62 26.30
C ILE A 36 -6.87 0.18 24.87
N GLU A 37 -7.99 -0.51 24.65
CA GLU A 37 -8.36 -0.99 23.32
C GLU A 37 -8.54 0.15 22.32
N TYR A 38 -9.27 1.20 22.70
CA TYR A 38 -9.45 2.39 21.86
C TYR A 38 -8.14 3.15 21.63
N GLY A 39 -7.27 3.22 22.65
CA GLY A 39 -5.94 3.83 22.53
C GLY A 39 -5.07 3.14 21.47
N TYR A 40 -4.94 1.81 21.56
CA TYR A 40 -4.22 1.03 20.54
C TYR A 40 -4.88 1.13 19.15
N ALA A 41 -6.22 1.15 19.08
CA ALA A 41 -6.95 1.32 17.83
C ALA A 41 -6.75 2.70 17.19
N ALA A 42 -6.58 3.75 18.00
CA ALA A 42 -6.28 5.09 17.52
C ALA A 42 -4.88 5.12 16.90
N ILE A 43 -3.88 4.57 17.60
CA ILE A 43 -2.48 4.53 17.16
C ILE A 43 -2.33 3.77 15.84
N THR A 44 -2.90 2.56 15.75
CA THR A 44 -2.76 1.73 14.54
C THR A 44 -3.69 2.15 13.41
N LYS A 45 -4.66 3.04 13.66
CA LYS A 45 -5.63 3.59 12.68
C LYS A 45 -6.48 2.55 11.92
N GLU A 46 -6.41 1.27 12.30
CA GLU A 46 -7.05 0.15 11.61
C GLU A 46 -8.06 -0.55 12.54
N SER A 47 -9.23 -0.93 12.01
CA SER A 47 -10.28 -1.62 12.77
C SER A 47 -10.12 -3.14 12.81
N PHE A 48 -9.51 -3.74 11.77
CA PHE A 48 -9.49 -5.19 11.59
C PHE A 48 -8.40 -5.92 12.40
N LEU A 49 -7.43 -5.19 12.96
CA LEU A 49 -6.36 -5.78 13.77
C LEU A 49 -6.88 -6.19 15.14
N SER A 50 -6.47 -7.37 15.61
CA SER A 50 -6.74 -7.80 16.98
C SER A 50 -5.94 -6.97 17.98
N LEU A 51 -6.39 -6.89 19.24
CA LEU A 51 -5.67 -6.18 20.29
C LEU A 51 -4.22 -6.67 20.45
N GLN A 52 -4.01 -7.99 20.33
CA GLN A 52 -2.67 -8.59 20.37
C GLN A 52 -1.79 -8.11 19.21
N GLN A 53 -2.32 -8.07 17.98
CA GLN A 53 -1.59 -7.56 16.82
C GLN A 53 -1.27 -6.07 16.97
N ARG A 54 -2.21 -5.26 17.46
CA ARG A 54 -1.98 -3.82 17.72
C ARG A 54 -0.88 -3.61 18.76
N ARG A 55 -0.92 -4.37 19.86
CA ARG A 55 0.12 -4.33 20.90
C ARG A 55 1.48 -4.73 20.35
N ALA A 56 1.54 -5.79 19.55
CA ALA A 56 2.78 -6.26 18.95
C ALA A 56 3.38 -5.17 18.03
N LEU A 57 2.58 -4.55 17.16
CA LEU A 57 3.02 -3.47 16.26
C LEU A 57 3.55 -2.26 17.01
N VAL A 58 2.87 -1.82 18.07
CA VAL A 58 3.30 -0.66 18.88
C VAL A 58 4.60 -0.95 19.65
N ARG A 59 4.88 -2.21 19.96
CA ARG A 59 6.12 -2.66 20.61
C ARG A 59 7.27 -2.95 19.65
N SER A 60 7.08 -2.77 18.34
CA SER A 60 8.18 -2.92 17.38
C SER A 60 9.27 -1.86 17.62
N GLU A 61 10.46 -2.11 17.08
CA GLU A 61 11.60 -1.18 17.18
C GLU A 61 11.28 0.18 16.53
N ASN A 62 10.52 0.18 15.43
CA ASN A 62 10.15 1.38 14.68
C ASN A 62 8.62 1.43 14.42
N PRO A 63 7.80 1.67 15.45
CA PRO A 63 6.36 1.45 15.40
C PRO A 63 5.62 2.32 14.39
N THR A 64 6.05 3.57 14.20
CA THR A 64 5.44 4.47 13.20
C THR A 64 5.65 3.96 11.77
N SER A 65 6.91 3.65 11.43
CA SER A 65 7.29 3.14 10.12
C SER A 65 6.63 1.79 9.82
N ASP A 66 6.63 0.88 10.79
CA ASP A 66 6.14 -0.48 10.58
C ASP A 66 4.61 -0.52 10.48
N ILE A 67 3.89 0.33 11.24
CA ILE A 67 2.44 0.51 11.08
C ILE A 67 2.13 1.05 9.68
N ASP A 68 2.80 2.11 9.23
CA ASP A 68 2.52 2.72 7.92
C ASP A 68 2.83 1.77 6.76
N LEU A 69 3.96 1.05 6.83
CA LEU A 69 4.34 0.04 5.84
C LEU A 69 3.38 -1.14 5.83
N PHE A 70 2.95 -1.61 7.01
CA PHE A 70 1.95 -2.66 7.12
C PHE A 70 0.62 -2.23 6.50
N VAL A 71 0.13 -1.02 6.81
CA VAL A 71 -1.12 -0.48 6.25
C VAL A 71 -1.04 -0.41 4.72
N LYS A 72 0.10 0.03 4.16
CA LYS A 72 0.35 0.06 2.71
C LYS A 72 0.38 -1.35 2.09
N CYS A 73 0.89 -2.34 2.83
CA CYS A 73 1.17 -3.68 2.34
C CYS A 73 0.19 -4.76 2.84
N ARG A 74 -0.90 -4.40 3.53
CA ARG A 74 -1.84 -5.31 4.19
C ARG A 74 -2.41 -6.44 3.32
N GLY A 75 -2.48 -6.23 2.00
CA GLY A 75 -2.97 -7.24 1.06
C GLY A 75 -1.99 -8.40 0.84
N LEU A 76 -0.73 -8.22 1.20
CA LEU A 76 0.37 -9.15 0.97
C LEU A 76 0.91 -9.76 2.26
N LEU A 77 0.66 -9.12 3.39
CA LEU A 77 1.23 -9.45 4.70
C LEU A 77 0.18 -9.95 5.68
N ASP A 78 0.66 -10.77 6.61
CA ASP A 78 -0.03 -11.20 7.82
C ASP A 78 0.90 -10.99 9.03
N ILE A 79 0.32 -10.85 10.23
CA ILE A 79 1.05 -10.56 11.47
C ILE A 79 0.96 -11.77 12.40
N LYS A 80 2.13 -12.27 12.82
CA LYS A 80 2.29 -13.17 13.96
C LYS A 80 2.66 -12.36 15.20
N THR A 81 2.04 -12.66 16.33
CA THR A 81 2.04 -11.81 17.52
C THR A 81 3.13 -12.14 18.53
N GLU A 82 3.69 -13.36 18.54
CA GLU A 82 4.69 -13.81 19.52
C GLU A 82 5.68 -14.82 18.90
N PRO A 83 6.92 -14.41 18.55
CA PRO A 83 7.41 -13.03 18.48
C PRO A 83 6.73 -12.24 17.34
N LEU A 84 6.73 -10.90 17.43
CA LEU A 84 6.26 -10.04 16.34
C LEU A 84 7.02 -10.39 15.07
N SER A 85 6.33 -10.98 14.10
CA SER A 85 6.91 -11.30 12.80
C SER A 85 5.88 -11.09 11.70
N PHE A 86 6.34 -10.54 10.58
CA PHE A 86 5.52 -10.39 9.40
C PHE A 86 5.71 -11.61 8.51
N VAL A 87 4.62 -12.11 7.94
CA VAL A 87 4.65 -13.29 7.06
C VAL A 87 3.86 -12.99 5.79
N TRP A 88 4.27 -13.61 4.69
CA TRP A 88 3.50 -13.55 3.46
C TRP A 88 2.12 -14.18 3.64
N LYS A 89 1.07 -13.42 3.34
CA LYS A 89 -0.30 -13.93 3.31
C LYS A 89 -0.49 -15.04 2.27
N LYS A 90 0.24 -14.95 1.14
CA LYS A 90 0.28 -15.99 0.10
C LYS A 90 1.64 -16.66 0.07
N LYS A 91 1.69 -17.98 0.32
CA LYS A 91 2.92 -18.78 0.36
C LYS A 91 3.80 -18.65 -0.89
N LYS A 92 3.20 -18.43 -2.07
CA LYS A 92 3.95 -18.26 -3.33
C LYS A 92 5.01 -17.15 -3.27
N TYR A 93 4.76 -16.07 -2.54
CA TYR A 93 5.73 -14.97 -2.40
C TYR A 93 6.88 -15.29 -1.44
N ALA A 94 6.77 -16.36 -0.64
CA ALA A 94 7.89 -16.88 0.14
C ALA A 94 8.94 -17.57 -0.75
N ASN A 95 8.55 -18.05 -1.94
CA ASN A 95 9.50 -18.58 -2.92
C ASN A 95 10.27 -17.42 -3.58
N LYS A 96 11.60 -17.39 -3.36
CA LYS A 96 12.50 -16.36 -3.89
C LYS A 96 12.41 -16.21 -5.41
N ILE A 97 12.32 -17.32 -6.15
CA ILE A 97 12.25 -17.30 -7.62
C ILE A 97 10.94 -16.65 -8.07
N TYR A 98 9.81 -17.10 -7.51
CA TYR A 98 8.50 -16.53 -7.85
C TYR A 98 8.42 -15.04 -7.50
N PHE A 99 8.99 -14.65 -6.35
CA PHE A 99 9.07 -13.26 -5.94
C PHE A 99 9.86 -12.41 -6.93
N MET A 100 11.06 -12.86 -7.33
CA MET A 100 11.90 -12.15 -8.29
C MET A 100 11.22 -12.02 -9.66
N ILE A 101 10.66 -13.11 -10.19
CA ILE A 101 9.90 -13.09 -11.46
C ILE A 101 8.73 -12.11 -11.37
N SER A 102 8.01 -12.09 -10.25
CA SER A 102 6.89 -11.16 -10.04
C SER A 102 7.34 -9.70 -10.06
N ILE A 103 8.48 -9.37 -9.45
CA ILE A 103 9.05 -8.02 -9.51
C ILE A 103 9.45 -7.69 -10.94
N VAL A 104 10.23 -8.54 -11.60
CA VAL A 104 10.72 -8.31 -12.96
C VAL A 104 9.56 -8.09 -13.93
N ALA A 105 8.53 -8.94 -13.87
CA ALA A 105 7.34 -8.80 -14.71
C ALA A 105 6.63 -7.46 -14.48
N ARG A 106 6.48 -7.02 -13.22
CA ARG A 106 5.87 -5.73 -12.89
C ARG A 106 6.73 -4.56 -13.35
N THR A 107 8.05 -4.62 -13.19
CA THR A 107 8.95 -3.56 -13.65
C THR A 107 8.95 -3.46 -15.18
N THR A 108 8.89 -4.58 -15.91
CA THR A 108 8.77 -4.58 -17.37
C THR A 108 7.43 -3.99 -17.83
N LEU A 109 6.32 -4.32 -17.16
CA LEU A 109 5.04 -3.70 -17.48
C LEU A 109 5.02 -2.20 -17.15
N TYR A 110 5.74 -1.78 -16.10
CA TYR A 110 5.93 -0.37 -15.80
C TYR A 110 6.71 0.35 -16.91
N THR A 111 7.82 -0.23 -17.40
CA THR A 111 8.60 0.39 -18.48
C THR A 111 7.81 0.47 -19.78
N ILE A 112 7.03 -0.56 -20.12
CA ILE A 112 6.11 -0.53 -21.27
C ILE A 112 5.07 0.59 -21.09
N GLY A 113 4.44 0.71 -19.91
CA GLY A 113 3.49 1.78 -19.63
C GLY A 113 4.11 3.18 -19.74
N ALA A 114 5.34 3.36 -19.26
CA ALA A 114 6.07 4.61 -19.37
C ALA A 114 6.42 4.96 -20.83
N LEU A 115 6.79 3.97 -21.64
CA LEU A 115 7.02 4.16 -23.08
C LEU A 115 5.73 4.57 -23.81
N ILE A 116 4.60 3.92 -23.51
CA ILE A 116 3.29 4.29 -24.08
C ILE A 116 2.90 5.72 -23.68
N PHE A 117 3.12 6.08 -22.41
CA PHE A 117 2.86 7.43 -21.90
C PHE A 117 3.68 8.50 -22.63
N LEU A 118 4.96 8.23 -22.90
CA LEU A 118 5.86 9.14 -23.60
C LEU A 118 5.70 9.11 -25.12
N LEU A 119 4.97 8.13 -25.66
CA LEU A 119 4.83 7.90 -27.10
C LEU A 119 4.36 9.16 -27.85
N PRO A 120 3.38 9.96 -27.39
CA PRO A 120 2.95 11.16 -28.11
C PRO A 120 4.01 12.26 -28.22
N LEU A 121 5.03 12.25 -27.35
CA LEU A 121 6.16 13.18 -27.43
C LEU A 121 7.30 12.62 -28.29
N LEU A 122 7.48 11.30 -28.28
CA LEU A 122 8.63 10.62 -28.87
C LEU A 122 8.30 9.84 -30.15
N TYR A 123 7.09 9.96 -30.69
CA TYR A 123 6.62 9.12 -31.79
C TYR A 123 7.53 9.22 -33.02
N GLY A 124 8.06 10.41 -33.34
CA GLY A 124 9.00 10.60 -34.46
C GLY A 124 10.37 9.94 -34.30
N ALA A 125 10.79 9.65 -33.06
CA ALA A 125 12.06 8.98 -32.76
C ALA A 125 11.90 7.47 -32.51
N LEU A 126 10.72 7.05 -32.03
CA LEU A 126 10.45 5.66 -31.61
C LEU A 126 9.70 4.84 -32.67
N LEU A 127 8.87 5.48 -33.50
CA LEU A 127 8.06 4.76 -34.49
C LEU A 127 8.77 4.71 -35.85
N PRO A 128 8.73 3.57 -36.54
CA PRO A 128 9.19 3.46 -37.93
C PRO A 128 8.42 4.40 -38.89
N ASN A 129 9.10 4.83 -39.95
CA ASN A 129 8.55 5.76 -40.96
C ASN A 129 7.21 5.29 -41.57
N PHE A 130 7.04 3.98 -41.81
CA PHE A 130 5.78 3.45 -42.36
C PHE A 130 4.57 3.64 -41.41
N ILE A 131 4.80 3.72 -40.09
CA ILE A 131 3.75 4.00 -39.11
C ILE A 131 3.46 5.50 -39.07
N LEU A 132 4.51 6.33 -39.18
CA LEU A 132 4.40 7.79 -39.23
C LEU A 132 3.60 8.27 -40.45
N GLU A 133 3.81 7.66 -41.61
CA GLU A 133 3.06 7.93 -42.83
C GLU A 133 1.57 7.64 -42.63
N LYS A 134 1.21 6.46 -42.12
CA LYS A 134 -0.18 6.12 -41.80
C LYS A 134 -0.80 7.03 -40.74
N LEU A 135 -0.01 7.46 -39.75
CA LEU A 135 -0.45 8.42 -38.75
C LEU A 135 -0.74 9.79 -39.36
N SER A 136 0.02 10.18 -40.39
CA SER A 136 -0.13 11.47 -41.05
C SER A 136 -1.50 11.63 -41.72
N ASP A 137 -2.06 10.54 -42.24
CA ASP A 137 -3.38 10.47 -42.90
C ASP A 137 -4.56 10.66 -41.94
N PHE A 138 -4.35 10.52 -40.63
CA PHE A 138 -5.42 10.70 -39.66
C PHE A 138 -5.79 12.16 -39.44
N SER A 139 -7.07 12.40 -39.18
CA SER A 139 -7.59 13.71 -38.78
C SER A 139 -6.94 14.20 -37.49
N ALA A 140 -6.88 15.52 -37.31
CA ALA A 140 -6.33 16.13 -36.09
C ALA A 140 -7.03 15.63 -34.82
N LEU A 141 -8.36 15.46 -34.87
CA LEU A 141 -9.14 14.94 -33.74
C LEU A 141 -8.74 13.51 -33.36
N ALA A 142 -8.52 12.64 -34.37
CA ALA A 142 -8.08 11.27 -34.13
C ALA A 142 -6.67 11.23 -33.51
N LYS A 143 -5.75 12.08 -33.98
CA LYS A 143 -4.40 12.23 -33.41
C LYS A 143 -4.44 12.65 -31.93
N ILE A 144 -5.27 13.64 -31.60
CA ILE A 144 -5.48 14.09 -30.21
C ILE A 144 -6.08 12.96 -29.36
N GLY A 145 -7.10 12.26 -29.87
CA GLY A 145 -7.73 11.14 -29.16
C GLY A 145 -6.75 10.01 -28.86
N MET A 146 -5.91 9.62 -29.84
CA MET A 146 -4.87 8.62 -29.66
C MET A 146 -3.81 9.06 -28.65
N ALA A 147 -3.39 10.34 -28.70
CA ALA A 147 -2.44 10.88 -27.75
C ALA A 147 -2.98 10.86 -26.31
N LEU A 148 -4.22 11.30 -26.10
CA LEU A 148 -4.88 11.26 -24.79
C LEU A 148 -5.05 9.83 -24.28
N TYR A 149 -5.40 8.89 -25.16
CA TYR A 149 -5.47 7.48 -24.82
C TYR A 149 -4.11 6.93 -24.40
N ALA A 150 -3.05 7.19 -25.18
CA ALA A 150 -1.70 6.73 -24.86
C ALA A 150 -1.20 7.29 -23.52
N VAL A 151 -1.40 8.59 -23.27
CA VAL A 151 -1.06 9.22 -21.99
C VAL A 151 -1.84 8.57 -20.84
N SER A 152 -3.16 8.46 -20.94
CA SER A 152 -3.98 7.94 -19.84
C SER A 152 -3.74 6.44 -19.58
N ALA A 153 -3.76 5.62 -20.63
CA ALA A 153 -3.51 4.18 -20.54
C ALA A 153 -2.07 3.87 -20.10
N GLY A 154 -1.09 4.58 -20.65
CA GLY A 154 0.32 4.45 -20.28
C GLY A 154 0.57 4.83 -18.83
N ALA A 155 0.05 5.98 -18.38
CA ALA A 155 0.13 6.41 -16.99
C ALA A 155 -0.52 5.41 -16.03
N PHE A 156 -1.71 4.91 -16.37
CA PHE A 156 -2.42 3.92 -15.57
C PHE A 156 -1.63 2.61 -15.46
N LEU A 157 -1.17 2.07 -16.59
CA LEU A 157 -0.39 0.83 -16.63
C LEU A 157 0.92 0.97 -15.85
N ALA A 158 1.63 2.08 -16.01
CA ALA A 158 2.84 2.38 -15.28
C ALA A 158 2.57 2.47 -13.77
N TYR A 159 1.58 3.26 -13.36
CA TYR A 159 1.25 3.49 -11.96
C TYR A 159 0.86 2.20 -11.23
N VAL A 160 -0.05 1.40 -11.80
CA VAL A 160 -0.52 0.16 -11.17
C VAL A 160 0.63 -0.82 -10.96
N ASN A 161 1.49 -0.99 -11.97
CA ASN A 161 2.60 -1.94 -11.89
C ASN A 161 3.72 -1.48 -10.97
N LEU A 162 4.08 -0.18 -10.99
CA LEU A 162 5.06 0.39 -10.08
C LEU A 162 4.56 0.30 -8.63
N SER A 163 3.32 0.70 -8.37
CA SER A 163 2.72 0.63 -7.03
C SER A 163 2.68 -0.80 -6.50
N ALA A 164 2.33 -1.78 -7.35
CA ALA A 164 2.36 -3.20 -6.99
C ALA A 164 3.78 -3.71 -6.71
N ALA A 165 4.77 -3.35 -7.53
CA ALA A 165 6.17 -3.72 -7.34
C ALA A 165 6.75 -3.16 -6.04
N VAL A 166 6.52 -1.86 -5.78
CA VAL A 166 6.96 -1.19 -4.54
C VAL A 166 6.34 -1.87 -3.32
N ARG A 167 5.04 -2.18 -3.33
CA ARG A 167 4.39 -2.90 -2.22
C ARG A 167 4.99 -4.29 -1.98
N LEU A 168 5.35 -5.03 -3.04
CA LEU A 168 6.02 -6.33 -2.91
C LEU A 168 7.40 -6.18 -2.27
N ILE A 169 8.18 -5.19 -2.71
CA ILE A 169 9.53 -4.91 -2.19
C ILE A 169 9.45 -4.48 -0.72
N ASP A 170 8.58 -3.52 -0.39
CA ASP A 170 8.37 -3.04 0.97
C ASP A 170 7.92 -4.16 1.91
N SER A 171 7.02 -5.04 1.43
CA SER A 171 6.60 -6.23 2.18
C SER A 171 7.78 -7.15 2.49
N SER A 172 8.63 -7.44 1.50
CA SER A 172 9.80 -8.29 1.71
C SER A 172 10.80 -7.66 2.67
N ARG A 173 11.02 -6.35 2.59
CA ARG A 173 11.90 -5.62 3.53
C ARG A 173 11.34 -5.65 4.94
N LEU A 174 10.03 -5.46 5.11
CA LEU A 174 9.38 -5.50 6.42
C LEU A 174 9.50 -6.88 7.06
N ILE A 175 9.28 -7.96 6.29
CA ILE A 175 9.50 -9.34 6.73
C ILE A 175 10.95 -9.54 7.17
N LYS A 176 11.92 -9.19 6.31
CA LYS A 176 13.35 -9.38 6.60
C LYS A 176 13.83 -8.69 7.87
N ARG A 177 13.32 -7.47 8.15
CA ARG A 177 13.65 -6.73 9.37
C ARG A 177 13.14 -7.39 10.66
N HIS A 178 12.12 -8.23 10.57
CA HIS A 178 11.48 -8.89 11.71
C HIS A 178 11.64 -10.41 11.73
N THR A 179 12.36 -10.98 10.77
CA THR A 179 12.91 -12.33 10.88
C THR A 179 14.18 -12.23 11.71
N VAL A 180 14.09 -12.70 12.94
CA VAL A 180 15.24 -12.98 13.80
C VAL A 180 15.99 -14.14 13.13
N ASP A 181 17.23 -13.91 12.69
CA ASP A 181 18.18 -15.00 12.46
C ASP A 181 18.57 -15.62 13.81
#